data_AF-A0A9N9E8L7-F1
#
_entry.id   AF-A0A9N9E8L7-F1
#
_cell.length_a   1.000
_cell.length_b   1.000
_cell.length_c   1.000
_cell.angle_alpha   90.00
_cell.angle_beta   90.00
_cell.angle_gamma   90.00
#
_symmetry.space_group_name_H-M   'P 1'
#
loop_
_entity.id
_entity.type
_entity.pdbx_description
1 polymer ?
#
loop_
_entity_poly.entity_id
_entity_poly.type
_entity_poly.pdbx_seq_one_letter_code
_entity_poly.pdbx_strand_id
1 'polypeptide(L)'
;RLEELNKARNNDLITEEEHELMRTCLFDSFAPQTVAPRRKRSAEDEVSKSSIAKQRKFAVNGTIKPNERMNYYFIDPGDYNIPLIQKVMRGEYILMHGPRASGKSTRTWRAMEQLHKYGYVCVYITLHDLTLRDEETFWRSFGQAFTRSLNGYFGRNGTMFQSKIPIPDITSVEILQNVIAKSNDLWSEVRNFRAERTQQVPENPLIIFVDEFDSVSISNTICMSFLNKVRGIKTNDIYAFTKKDVKCLFQQFHEDHSDIGYHVADRAIEIIYRNSNGHSGLVNLCGRAIENWLRKWYRNCGKTNMTFAEWLFYSAINLQNEIPTYTTFDEMLKNLHKKEGAMNLLRTYFLGSLDSVVITNDHE
;
A
#
# COMPACT_ATOMS: atom_id res chain seq x y z
N ARG A 1 28.19 -17.93 -24.51
CA ARG A 1 27.58 -16.98 -25.47
C ARG A 1 28.06 -17.23 -26.91
N LEU A 2 29.26 -16.82 -27.36
CA LEU A 2 29.71 -17.13 -28.74
C LEU A 2 29.89 -18.65 -28.96
N GLU A 3 30.38 -19.37 -27.95
CA GLU A 3 30.48 -20.84 -27.96
C GLU A 3 29.11 -21.55 -27.97
N GLU A 4 28.08 -20.93 -27.40
CA GLU A 4 26.72 -21.49 -27.40
C GLU A 4 26.02 -21.24 -28.74
N LEU A 5 26.29 -20.10 -29.38
CA LEU A 5 25.81 -19.78 -30.74
C LEU A 5 26.42 -20.72 -31.79
N ASN A 6 27.73 -20.98 -31.69
CA ASN A 6 28.42 -21.93 -32.57
C ASN A 6 27.94 -23.38 -32.34
N LYS A 7 27.59 -23.74 -31.10
CA LYS A 7 26.96 -25.05 -30.79
C LYS A 7 25.57 -25.18 -31.40
N ALA A 8 24.77 -24.10 -31.42
CA ALA A 8 23.44 -24.12 -32.05
C ALA A 8 23.54 -24.27 -33.58
N ARG A 9 24.51 -23.61 -34.21
CA ARG A 9 24.78 -23.76 -35.65
C ARG A 9 25.28 -25.15 -36.03
N ASN A 10 26.23 -25.70 -35.27
CA ASN A 10 26.79 -27.03 -35.56
C ASN A 10 25.79 -28.18 -35.34
N ASN A 11 24.63 -27.89 -34.72
CA ASN A 11 23.52 -28.82 -34.54
C ASN A 11 22.35 -28.56 -35.51
N ASP A 12 22.57 -27.78 -36.58
CA ASP A 12 21.57 -27.39 -37.62
C ASP A 12 20.29 -26.73 -37.08
N LEU A 13 20.33 -26.16 -35.86
CA LEU A 13 19.17 -25.53 -35.23
C LEU A 13 18.89 -24.11 -35.75
N ILE A 14 19.83 -23.53 -36.47
CA ILE A 14 19.76 -22.18 -37.06
C ILE A 14 20.50 -22.16 -38.39
N THR A 15 20.00 -21.38 -39.35
CA THR A 15 20.62 -21.26 -40.68
C THR A 15 21.88 -20.37 -40.64
N GLU A 16 22.76 -20.48 -41.64
CA GLU A 16 23.98 -19.63 -41.71
C GLU A 16 23.64 -18.13 -41.80
N GLU A 17 22.54 -17.76 -42.46
CA GLU A 17 22.09 -16.35 -42.49
C GLU A 17 21.64 -15.85 -41.12
N GLU A 18 20.95 -16.68 -40.33
CA GLU A 18 20.52 -16.34 -38.97
C GLU A 18 21.71 -16.31 -37.98
N HIS A 19 22.68 -17.20 -38.18
CA HIS A 19 23.90 -17.21 -37.39
C HIS A 19 24.74 -15.95 -37.63
N GLU A 20 24.91 -15.52 -38.88
CA GLU A 20 25.72 -14.35 -39.22
C GLU A 20 25.06 -13.01 -38.79
N LEU A 21 23.72 -12.94 -38.84
CA LEU A 21 22.94 -11.82 -38.30
C LEU A 21 23.06 -11.70 -36.77
N MET A 22 23.07 -12.84 -36.06
CA MET A 22 23.26 -12.85 -34.61
C MET A 22 24.71 -12.58 -34.21
N ARG A 23 25.68 -13.01 -35.03
CA ARG A 23 27.12 -12.77 -34.84
C ARG A 23 27.47 -11.28 -34.97
N THR A 24 26.85 -10.57 -35.90
CA THR A 24 27.00 -9.11 -36.08
C THR A 24 26.36 -8.31 -34.93
N CYS A 25 25.29 -8.82 -34.32
CA CYS A 25 24.71 -8.21 -33.11
C CYS A 25 25.51 -8.49 -31.82
N LEU A 26 26.41 -9.48 -31.83
CA LEU A 26 27.18 -9.92 -30.66
C LEU A 26 28.56 -9.26 -30.53
N PHE A 27 28.99 -8.45 -31.50
CA PHE A 27 30.35 -7.89 -31.54
C PHE A 27 30.49 -6.37 -31.51
N ASP A 28 29.44 -5.60 -31.24
CA ASP A 28 29.63 -4.22 -30.78
C ASP A 28 29.16 -4.05 -29.34
N SER A 29 29.98 -4.58 -28.42
CA SER A 29 30.23 -3.89 -27.17
C SER A 29 31.53 -4.38 -26.52
N PHE A 30 32.24 -3.42 -25.91
CA PHE A 30 33.27 -3.48 -24.85
C PHE A 30 34.62 -2.86 -25.27
N ALA A 31 34.94 -1.61 -24.87
CA ALA A 31 35.44 -1.12 -23.56
C ALA A 31 36.99 -1.21 -23.45
N PRO A 32 37.73 -0.67 -22.43
CA PRO A 32 37.36 0.08 -21.22
C PRO A 32 38.30 1.28 -20.87
N GLN A 33 38.07 2.00 -19.75
CA GLN A 33 39.08 2.17 -18.68
C GLN A 33 38.55 2.87 -17.41
N THR A 34 39.34 2.69 -16.36
CA THR A 34 39.06 2.63 -14.92
C THR A 34 39.05 3.97 -14.15
N VAL A 35 38.56 3.89 -12.91
CA VAL A 35 38.24 4.97 -11.94
C VAL A 35 39.47 5.53 -11.20
N ALA A 36 39.53 6.86 -10.95
CA ALA A 36 39.61 7.54 -9.62
C ALA A 36 39.77 9.10 -9.79
N PRO A 37 39.70 9.95 -8.74
CA PRO A 37 38.54 10.80 -8.43
C PRO A 37 38.81 12.34 -8.49
N ARG A 38 37.77 13.13 -8.16
CA ARG A 38 37.73 14.59 -7.83
C ARG A 38 37.67 15.60 -9.00
N ARG A 39 36.54 16.34 -9.11
CA ARG A 39 36.37 17.72 -8.57
C ARG A 39 34.99 18.30 -8.92
N LYS A 40 34.38 19.00 -7.96
CA LYS A 40 33.38 20.06 -8.18
C LYS A 40 33.97 21.15 -9.09
N ARG A 41 33.18 21.65 -10.03
CA ARG A 41 33.08 23.01 -10.63
C ARG A 41 32.50 22.86 -12.03
N SER A 42 31.79 23.81 -12.63
CA SER A 42 30.92 24.91 -12.21
C SER A 42 30.14 25.28 -13.48
N ALA A 43 29.05 26.03 -13.34
CA ALA A 43 28.43 26.73 -14.47
C ALA A 43 29.48 27.52 -15.25
N GLU A 44 29.32 27.57 -16.57
CA GLU A 44 29.99 28.40 -17.59
C GLU A 44 30.55 27.55 -18.73
N ASP A 45 29.68 27.20 -19.68
CA ASP A 45 29.92 27.36 -21.12
C ASP A 45 28.70 26.87 -21.90
N GLU A 46 27.70 27.74 -21.98
CA GLU A 46 26.82 27.83 -23.16
C GLU A 46 26.09 29.18 -23.11
N VAL A 47 26.84 30.25 -23.30
CA VAL A 47 26.25 31.52 -23.73
C VAL A 47 26.69 31.80 -25.16
N SER A 48 25.67 31.94 -26.00
CA SER A 48 25.63 32.55 -27.34
C SER A 48 25.86 31.63 -28.55
N LYS A 49 24.73 31.13 -29.09
CA LYS A 49 24.19 31.66 -30.35
C LYS A 49 22.79 31.13 -30.67
N SER A 50 21.94 32.08 -31.06
CA SER A 50 20.70 31.95 -31.82
C SER A 50 19.41 31.61 -31.04
N SER A 51 18.56 32.63 -31.03
CA SER A 51 17.12 32.64 -30.84
C SER A 51 16.39 31.77 -31.87
N ILE A 52 16.64 30.46 -31.86
CA ILE A 52 15.84 29.48 -32.59
C ILE A 52 14.86 28.91 -31.57
N ALA A 53 13.56 29.04 -31.85
CA ALA A 53 12.52 28.39 -31.07
C ALA A 53 12.91 26.91 -30.89
N LYS A 54 13.14 26.47 -29.64
CA LYS A 54 13.57 25.09 -29.35
C LYS A 54 12.62 24.13 -30.06
N GLN A 55 13.11 23.41 -31.07
CA GLN A 55 12.31 22.40 -31.76
C GLN A 55 11.88 21.35 -30.74
N ARG A 56 10.59 20.98 -30.79
CA ARG A 56 10.02 19.95 -29.91
C ARG A 56 10.68 18.60 -30.18
N LYS A 57 10.83 17.78 -29.14
CA LYS A 57 11.49 16.47 -29.20
C LYS A 57 10.53 15.34 -28.80
N PHE A 58 10.83 14.11 -29.20
CA PHE A 58 10.17 12.93 -28.64
C PHE A 58 10.82 12.56 -27.31
N ALA A 59 10.00 12.33 -26.27
CA ALA A 59 10.47 11.84 -24.98
C ALA A 59 10.38 10.31 -24.98
N VAL A 60 11.52 9.63 -24.83
CA VAL A 60 11.61 8.16 -24.82
C VAL A 60 11.69 7.62 -23.39
N ASN A 61 12.27 8.41 -22.47
CA ASN A 61 12.45 8.06 -21.07
C ASN A 61 12.08 9.24 -20.18
N GLY A 62 11.57 8.91 -18.99
CA GLY A 62 11.29 9.90 -17.95
C GLY A 62 9.89 10.51 -18.02
N THR A 63 9.59 11.27 -16.98
CA THR A 63 8.30 11.91 -16.77
C THR A 63 8.29 13.29 -17.41
N ILE A 64 7.31 13.59 -18.25
CA ILE A 64 7.15 14.94 -18.82
C ILE A 64 6.47 15.83 -17.77
N LYS A 65 7.24 16.72 -17.13
CA LYS A 65 6.70 17.64 -16.11
C LYS A 65 5.94 18.81 -16.75
N PRO A 66 5.05 19.48 -15.99
CA PRO A 66 4.24 20.59 -16.51
C PRO A 66 5.03 21.67 -17.25
N ASN A 67 6.15 22.10 -16.66
CA ASN A 67 7.05 23.13 -17.19
C ASN A 67 7.86 22.69 -18.42
N GLU A 68 7.89 21.40 -18.71
CA GLU A 68 8.69 20.82 -19.80
C GLU A 68 7.86 20.50 -21.04
N ARG A 69 6.53 20.44 -20.94
CA ARG A 69 5.61 20.01 -22.02
C ARG A 69 5.82 20.76 -23.33
N MET A 70 6.14 22.05 -23.26
CA MET A 70 6.37 22.88 -24.45
C MET A 70 7.59 22.43 -25.28
N ASN A 71 8.51 21.67 -24.67
CA ASN A 71 9.71 21.15 -25.31
C ASN A 71 9.50 19.77 -25.97
N TYR A 72 8.33 19.14 -25.79
CA TYR A 72 8.08 17.78 -26.26
C TYR A 72 6.83 17.67 -27.13
N TYR A 73 6.80 16.67 -28.02
CA TYR A 73 5.53 16.22 -28.61
C TYR A 73 4.73 15.50 -27.51
N PHE A 74 3.60 16.09 -27.14
CA PHE A 74 2.83 15.70 -25.95
C PHE A 74 1.34 15.59 -26.27
N ILE A 75 0.76 14.44 -25.93
CA ILE A 75 -0.70 14.25 -25.91
C ILE A 75 -1.16 14.48 -24.48
N ASP A 76 -2.06 15.45 -24.28
CA ASP A 76 -2.60 15.76 -22.97
C ASP A 76 -3.56 14.64 -22.49
N PRO A 77 -3.27 13.95 -21.37
CA PRO A 77 -4.16 12.93 -20.85
C PRO A 77 -5.36 13.49 -20.06
N GLY A 78 -5.59 14.81 -20.06
CA GLY A 78 -6.61 15.50 -19.27
C GLY A 78 -8.01 14.90 -19.38
N ASP A 79 -8.49 14.64 -20.60
CA ASP A 79 -9.83 14.08 -20.83
C ASP A 79 -9.91 12.62 -20.36
N TYR A 80 -8.83 11.85 -20.55
CA TYR A 80 -8.70 10.47 -20.08
C TYR A 80 -8.52 10.35 -18.56
N ASN A 81 -8.24 11.46 -17.89
CA ASN A 81 -8.11 11.51 -16.44
C ASN A 81 -9.45 11.70 -15.73
N ILE A 82 -10.54 12.06 -16.42
CA ILE A 82 -11.84 12.33 -15.77
C ILE A 82 -12.27 11.18 -14.83
N PRO A 83 -12.24 9.88 -15.24
CA PRO A 83 -12.60 8.78 -14.35
C PRO A 83 -11.64 8.61 -13.16
N LEU A 84 -10.35 8.89 -13.37
CA LEU A 84 -9.34 8.87 -12.31
C LEU A 84 -9.65 9.96 -11.27
N ILE A 85 -9.94 11.19 -11.71
CA ILE A 85 -10.28 12.31 -10.83
C ILE A 85 -11.55 11.99 -10.02
N GLN A 86 -12.58 11.44 -10.65
CA GLN A 86 -13.82 11.07 -9.96
C GLN A 86 -13.58 10.02 -8.86
N LYS A 87 -12.78 8.99 -9.13
CA LYS A 87 -12.41 7.97 -8.13
C LYS A 87 -11.67 8.60 -6.95
N VAL A 88 -10.73 9.52 -7.22
CA VAL A 88 -10.01 10.26 -6.18
C VAL A 88 -10.96 11.11 -5.33
N MET A 89 -11.91 11.80 -5.95
CA MET A 89 -12.91 12.61 -5.25
C MET A 89 -13.84 11.76 -4.36
N ARG A 90 -14.16 10.52 -4.77
CA ARG A 90 -14.86 9.53 -3.93
C ARG A 90 -13.98 8.93 -2.83
N GLY A 91 -12.72 9.36 -2.75
CA GLY A 91 -11.74 8.90 -1.79
C GLY A 91 -11.20 7.49 -2.08
N GLU A 92 -11.41 6.89 -3.24
CA GLU A 92 -10.96 5.52 -3.53
C GLU A 92 -9.43 5.36 -3.46
N TYR A 93 -8.95 4.17 -3.06
CA TYR A 93 -7.55 3.82 -3.26
C TYR A 93 -7.34 3.42 -4.70
N ILE A 94 -6.33 4.03 -5.35
CA ILE A 94 -6.09 3.83 -6.77
C ILE A 94 -4.67 3.32 -6.97
N LEU A 95 -4.56 2.15 -7.57
CA LEU A 95 -3.30 1.61 -8.06
C LEU A 95 -3.24 1.81 -9.57
N MET A 96 -2.27 2.61 -10.03
CA MET A 96 -1.98 2.72 -11.46
C MET A 96 -0.88 1.74 -11.85
N HIS A 97 -1.23 0.70 -12.59
CA HIS A 97 -0.28 -0.28 -13.11
C HIS A 97 -0.10 -0.11 -14.63
N GLY A 98 1.07 -0.51 -15.12
CA GLY A 98 1.39 -0.47 -16.56
C GLY A 98 2.89 -0.63 -16.81
N PRO A 99 3.31 -0.95 -18.03
CA PRO A 99 4.73 -1.12 -18.38
C PRO A 99 5.59 0.11 -18.07
N ARG A 100 6.91 -0.06 -17.99
CA ARG A 100 7.86 1.07 -17.92
C ARG A 100 7.66 1.98 -19.13
N ALA A 101 7.85 3.29 -18.93
CA ALA A 101 7.65 4.33 -19.94
C ALA A 101 6.21 4.46 -20.52
N SER A 102 5.20 3.84 -19.92
CA SER A 102 3.79 3.96 -20.38
C SER A 102 3.12 5.30 -20.03
N GLY A 103 3.88 6.31 -19.59
CA GLY A 103 3.35 7.63 -19.24
C GLY A 103 2.59 7.75 -17.91
N LYS A 104 2.69 6.76 -17.01
CA LYS A 104 2.00 6.78 -15.69
C LYS A 104 2.29 8.06 -14.90
N SER A 105 3.56 8.35 -14.65
CA SER A 105 3.97 9.52 -13.87
C SER A 105 3.57 10.84 -14.58
N THR A 106 3.65 10.90 -15.91
CA THR A 106 3.16 12.04 -16.70
C THR A 106 1.66 12.24 -16.51
N ARG A 107 0.88 11.15 -16.54
CA ARG A 107 -0.56 11.15 -16.26
C ARG A 107 -0.86 11.60 -14.83
N THR A 108 -0.06 11.18 -13.85
CA THR A 108 -0.15 11.63 -12.45
C THR A 108 0.02 13.14 -12.33
N TRP A 109 1.07 13.71 -12.92
CA TRP A 109 1.30 15.15 -12.89
C TRP A 109 0.14 15.92 -13.51
N ARG A 110 -0.45 15.39 -14.60
CA ARG A 110 -1.64 15.99 -15.19
C ARG A 110 -2.87 15.90 -14.28
N ALA A 111 -3.05 14.77 -13.59
CA ALA A 111 -4.14 14.59 -12.63
C ALA A 111 -4.01 15.56 -11.44
N MET A 112 -2.79 15.77 -10.92
CA MET A 112 -2.51 16.74 -9.86
C MET A 112 -2.94 18.16 -10.25
N GLU A 113 -2.63 18.61 -11.47
CA GLU A 113 -3.09 19.92 -11.97
C GLU A 113 -4.62 20.03 -11.99
N GLN A 114 -5.31 18.97 -12.39
CA GLN A 114 -6.77 18.95 -12.41
C GLN A 114 -7.33 19.00 -10.99
N LEU A 115 -6.79 18.21 -10.07
CA LEU A 115 -7.18 18.19 -8.65
C LEU A 115 -6.91 19.53 -7.96
N HIS A 116 -5.82 20.22 -8.29
CA HIS A 116 -5.55 21.56 -7.77
C HIS A 116 -6.66 22.56 -8.12
N LYS A 117 -7.20 22.48 -9.35
CA LYS A 117 -8.36 23.31 -9.78
C LYS A 117 -9.62 23.02 -8.96
N TYR A 118 -9.76 21.80 -8.44
CA TYR A 118 -10.88 21.36 -7.60
C TYR A 118 -10.67 21.54 -6.10
N GLY A 119 -9.64 22.27 -5.67
CA GLY A 119 -9.50 22.52 -4.24
C GLY A 119 -8.61 21.52 -3.49
N TYR A 120 -7.89 20.62 -4.16
CA TYR A 120 -7.03 19.65 -3.49
C TYR A 120 -5.57 20.10 -3.36
N VAL A 121 -4.89 19.61 -2.32
CA VAL A 121 -3.45 19.70 -2.06
C VAL A 121 -2.85 18.35 -2.40
N CYS A 122 -2.02 18.28 -3.45
CA CYS A 122 -1.43 17.02 -3.89
C CYS A 122 0.04 16.91 -3.44
N VAL A 123 0.35 15.92 -2.61
CA VAL A 123 1.73 15.55 -2.24
C VAL A 123 2.19 14.43 -3.16
N TYR A 124 3.35 14.59 -3.80
CA TYR A 124 3.96 13.57 -4.66
C TYR A 124 5.24 13.06 -4.01
N ILE A 125 5.30 11.76 -3.75
CA ILE A 125 6.46 11.10 -3.14
C ILE A 125 6.89 9.97 -4.07
N THR A 126 8.16 9.97 -4.48
CA THR A 126 8.77 8.82 -5.13
C THR A 126 9.49 7.99 -4.09
N LEU A 127 9.29 6.67 -4.11
CA LEU A 127 9.95 5.75 -3.20
C LEU A 127 11.42 5.53 -3.55
N HIS A 128 11.82 5.85 -4.78
CA HIS A 128 13.22 5.84 -5.23
C HIS A 128 14.13 6.72 -4.36
N ASP A 129 13.61 7.89 -3.96
CA ASP A 129 14.38 8.90 -3.24
C ASP A 129 14.38 8.67 -1.72
N LEU A 130 13.84 7.54 -1.26
CA LEU A 130 13.71 7.21 0.15
C LEU A 130 14.75 6.19 0.61
N THR A 131 15.03 6.22 1.91
CA THR A 131 15.93 5.27 2.54
C THR A 131 15.13 4.02 2.92
N LEU A 132 15.31 2.92 2.17
CA LEU A 132 14.59 1.66 2.37
C LEU A 132 15.36 0.64 3.23
N ARG A 133 16.08 1.10 4.26
CA ARG A 133 16.95 0.24 5.08
C ARG A 133 16.20 -0.49 6.18
N ASP A 134 15.43 0.26 6.96
CA ASP A 134 14.66 -0.20 8.10
C ASP A 134 13.42 0.71 8.27
N GLU A 135 12.49 0.30 9.11
CA GLU A 135 11.22 1.02 9.29
C GLU A 135 11.41 2.46 9.80
N GLU A 136 12.34 2.68 10.74
CA GLU A 136 12.57 3.98 11.34
C GLU A 136 13.17 4.96 10.31
N THR A 137 14.21 4.53 9.60
CA THR A 137 14.85 5.36 8.57
C THR A 137 13.93 5.59 7.38
N PHE A 138 13.10 4.61 7.03
CA PHE A 138 12.06 4.75 6.01
C PHE A 138 11.08 5.87 6.38
N TRP A 139 10.43 5.78 7.54
CA TRP A 139 9.43 6.76 7.94
C TRP A 139 10.02 8.15 8.14
N ARG A 140 11.27 8.26 8.61
CA ARG A 140 11.99 9.55 8.66
C ARG A 140 12.19 10.14 7.27
N SER A 141 12.67 9.34 6.30
CA SER A 141 12.87 9.82 4.93
C SER A 141 11.57 10.17 4.22
N PHE A 142 10.52 9.36 4.43
CA PHE A 142 9.16 9.60 3.92
C PHE A 142 8.58 10.89 4.50
N GLY A 143 8.67 11.06 5.83
CA GLY A 143 8.23 12.27 6.53
C GLY A 143 8.94 13.51 6.02
N GLN A 144 10.26 13.46 5.83
CA GLN A 144 11.01 14.57 5.23
C GLN A 144 10.57 14.89 3.79
N ALA A 145 10.27 13.88 2.96
CA ALA A 145 9.74 14.11 1.61
C ALA A 145 8.34 14.76 1.65
N PHE A 146 7.51 14.34 2.60
CA PHE A 146 6.20 14.90 2.85
C PHE A 146 6.28 16.36 3.31
N THR A 147 7.11 16.66 4.32
CA THR A 147 7.37 18.02 4.83
C THR A 147 7.89 18.94 3.73
N ARG A 148 8.82 18.46 2.89
CA ARG A 148 9.31 19.22 1.72
C ARG A 148 8.19 19.56 0.74
N SER A 149 7.29 18.61 0.47
CA SER A 149 6.14 18.83 -0.41
C SER A 149 5.17 19.86 0.18
N LEU A 150 4.83 19.73 1.48
CA LEU A 150 3.99 20.69 2.17
C LEU A 150 4.60 22.10 2.18
N ASN A 151 5.93 22.22 2.34
CA ASN A 151 6.62 23.51 2.27
C ASN A 151 6.48 24.19 0.88
N GLY A 152 6.26 23.42 -0.19
CA GLY A 152 5.92 23.98 -1.51
C GLY A 152 4.52 24.64 -1.56
N TYR A 153 3.63 24.30 -0.63
CA TYR A 153 2.31 24.91 -0.49
C TYR A 153 2.28 25.98 0.60
N PHE A 154 2.83 25.67 1.79
CA PHE A 154 2.71 26.47 3.01
C PHE A 154 4.04 27.01 3.55
N GLY A 155 5.16 26.81 2.86
CA GLY A 155 6.45 27.41 3.20
C GLY A 155 6.53 28.85 2.68
N ARG A 156 7.53 29.64 3.09
CA ARG A 156 7.59 31.10 2.81
C ARG A 156 7.35 31.52 1.35
N ASN A 157 7.70 30.66 0.40
CA ASN A 157 7.53 30.87 -1.04
C ASN A 157 6.44 29.95 -1.64
N GLY A 158 5.57 29.41 -0.78
CA GLY A 158 4.58 28.42 -1.12
C GLY A 158 3.35 29.02 -1.80
N THR A 159 2.65 28.19 -2.55
CA THR A 159 1.52 28.60 -3.39
C THR A 159 0.26 29.04 -2.63
N MET A 160 0.17 28.79 -1.31
CA MET A 160 -1.03 29.03 -0.49
C MET A 160 -0.79 29.98 0.70
N PHE A 161 0.23 30.83 0.69
CA PHE A 161 0.59 31.58 1.90
C PHE A 161 -0.44 32.63 2.35
N GLN A 162 -1.09 32.32 3.48
CA GLN A 162 -1.54 33.26 4.51
C GLN A 162 -1.65 32.61 5.91
N SER A 163 -0.93 31.51 6.18
CA SER A 163 -0.98 30.78 7.46
C SER A 163 0.28 31.00 8.30
N LYS A 164 0.11 31.25 9.61
CA LYS A 164 1.18 31.30 10.62
C LYS A 164 1.56 29.91 11.17
N ILE A 165 0.93 28.83 10.68
CA ILE A 165 1.11 27.49 11.22
C ILE A 165 2.39 26.88 10.67
N PRO A 166 3.40 26.58 11.51
CA PRO A 166 4.60 25.89 11.06
C PRO A 166 4.25 24.46 10.66
N ILE A 167 4.74 24.02 9.49
CA ILE A 167 4.67 22.60 9.12
C ILE A 167 5.55 21.81 10.11
N PRO A 168 5.00 20.81 10.83
CA PRO A 168 5.78 20.01 11.76
C PRO A 168 6.92 19.29 11.05
N ASP A 169 8.05 19.12 11.75
CA ASP A 169 9.10 18.21 11.26
C ASP A 169 8.66 16.76 11.47
N ILE A 170 8.25 16.12 10.39
CA ILE A 170 7.73 14.75 10.40
C ILE A 170 8.89 13.77 10.48
N THR A 171 9.28 13.45 11.71
CA THR A 171 10.39 12.53 12.01
C THR A 171 9.93 11.11 12.35
N SER A 172 8.63 10.91 12.59
CA SER A 172 8.04 9.61 12.89
C SER A 172 6.66 9.45 12.22
N VAL A 173 6.17 8.21 12.20
CA VAL A 173 4.85 7.88 11.65
C VAL A 173 3.70 8.46 12.48
N GLU A 174 3.86 8.57 13.80
CA GLU A 174 2.86 9.16 14.70
C GLU A 174 2.66 10.64 14.38
N ILE A 175 3.76 11.37 14.15
CA ILE A 175 3.70 12.78 13.74
C ILE A 175 3.03 12.90 12.37
N LEU A 176 3.36 12.02 11.42
CA LEU A 176 2.72 12.00 10.11
C LEU A 176 1.21 11.77 10.23
N GLN A 177 0.79 10.81 11.05
CA GLN A 177 -0.64 10.53 11.29
C GLN A 177 -1.36 11.74 11.87
N ASN A 178 -0.75 12.44 12.83
CA ASN A 178 -1.30 13.67 13.38
C ASN A 178 -1.41 14.78 12.34
N VAL A 179 -0.41 14.91 11.45
CA VAL A 179 -0.45 15.87 10.34
C VAL A 179 -1.57 15.53 9.36
N ILE A 180 -1.85 14.26 9.08
CA ILE A 180 -2.88 13.85 8.12
C ILE A 180 -4.29 13.85 8.73
N ALA A 181 -4.42 13.76 10.06
CA ALA A 181 -5.70 13.70 10.74
C ALA A 181 -6.62 14.88 10.36
N LYS A 182 -7.92 14.61 10.16
CA LYS A 182 -8.90 15.62 9.70
C LYS A 182 -9.04 16.83 10.62
N SER A 183 -8.75 16.64 11.92
CA SER A 183 -8.78 17.64 12.98
C SER A 183 -7.49 18.47 13.09
N ASN A 184 -6.53 18.30 12.17
CA ASN A 184 -5.32 19.10 12.18
C ASN A 184 -5.61 20.56 11.77
N ASP A 185 -5.09 21.51 12.55
CA ASP A 185 -5.25 22.95 12.32
C ASP A 185 -4.79 23.38 10.93
N LEU A 186 -3.78 22.71 10.36
CA LEU A 186 -3.31 22.95 9.00
C LEU A 186 -4.43 22.77 7.97
N TRP A 187 -5.24 21.71 8.10
CA TRP A 187 -6.33 21.44 7.15
C TRP A 187 -7.53 22.34 7.35
N SER A 188 -7.80 22.76 8.60
CA SER A 188 -8.81 23.77 8.88
C SER A 188 -8.46 25.09 8.18
N GLU A 189 -7.20 25.49 8.22
CA GLU A 189 -6.74 26.69 7.54
C GLU A 189 -6.79 26.56 6.01
N VAL A 190 -6.43 25.39 5.47
CA VAL A 190 -6.60 25.10 4.03
C VAL A 190 -8.06 25.23 3.61
N ARG A 191 -8.99 24.73 4.43
CA ARG A 191 -10.42 24.84 4.15
C ARG A 191 -10.88 26.30 4.15
N ASN A 192 -10.44 27.09 5.13
CA ASN A 192 -10.76 28.52 5.22
C ASN A 192 -10.22 29.30 4.00
N PHE A 193 -8.92 29.16 3.71
CA PHE A 193 -8.26 29.81 2.56
C PHE A 193 -8.95 29.49 1.23
N ARG A 194 -9.48 28.27 1.08
CA ARG A 194 -10.18 27.84 -0.13
C ARG A 194 -11.64 28.25 -0.16
N ALA A 195 -12.33 28.30 0.97
CA ALA A 195 -13.71 28.78 1.05
C ALA A 195 -13.85 30.22 0.53
N GLU A 196 -12.81 31.04 0.74
CA GLU A 196 -12.75 32.41 0.23
C GLU A 196 -12.57 32.52 -1.30
N ARG A 197 -12.04 31.46 -1.95
CA ARG A 197 -11.67 31.47 -3.38
C ARG A 197 -12.46 30.51 -4.26
N THR A 198 -13.09 29.50 -3.69
CA THR A 198 -13.76 28.42 -4.42
C THR A 198 -15.07 28.04 -3.74
N GLN A 199 -16.14 27.87 -4.53
CA GLN A 199 -17.47 27.48 -4.02
C GLN A 199 -17.55 26.02 -3.55
N GLN A 200 -16.55 25.18 -3.86
CA GLN A 200 -16.51 23.78 -3.47
C GLN A 200 -15.18 23.48 -2.78
N VAL A 201 -15.20 23.40 -1.45
CA VAL A 201 -14.05 22.98 -0.65
C VAL A 201 -14.20 21.48 -0.37
N PRO A 202 -13.25 20.65 -0.82
CA PRO A 202 -13.29 19.22 -0.52
C PRO A 202 -13.16 18.97 0.99
N GLU A 203 -13.97 18.06 1.52
CA GLU A 203 -13.96 17.68 2.94
C GLU A 203 -12.55 17.24 3.39
N ASN A 204 -11.89 16.46 2.53
CA ASN A 204 -10.53 15.99 2.69
C ASN A 204 -9.66 16.55 1.56
N PRO A 205 -8.97 17.68 1.77
CA PRO A 205 -8.24 18.35 0.70
C PRO A 205 -6.90 17.67 0.35
N LEU A 206 -6.36 16.80 1.20
CA LEU A 206 -5.06 16.17 0.98
C LEU A 206 -5.17 14.91 0.09
N ILE A 207 -4.30 14.83 -0.92
CA ILE A 207 -4.08 13.63 -1.73
C ILE A 207 -2.59 13.31 -1.75
N ILE A 208 -2.25 12.03 -1.55
CA ILE A 208 -0.87 11.54 -1.60
C ILE A 208 -0.71 10.64 -2.81
N PHE A 209 0.18 11.02 -3.72
CA PHE A 209 0.64 10.19 -4.83
C PHE A 209 1.96 9.55 -4.44
N VAL A 210 2.02 8.22 -4.55
CA VAL A 210 3.21 7.42 -4.27
C VAL A 210 3.65 6.77 -5.58
N ASP A 211 4.82 7.16 -6.09
CA ASP A 211 5.41 6.58 -7.29
C ASP A 211 6.42 5.48 -6.93
N GLU A 212 6.67 4.58 -7.88
CA GLU A 212 7.59 3.45 -7.73
C GLU A 212 7.25 2.54 -6.55
N PHE A 213 5.95 2.24 -6.40
CA PHE A 213 5.42 1.37 -5.34
C PHE A 213 6.05 -0.03 -5.33
N ASP A 214 6.52 -0.51 -6.47
CA ASP A 214 7.28 -1.76 -6.60
C ASP A 214 8.57 -1.77 -5.76
N SER A 215 9.19 -0.62 -5.50
CA SER A 215 10.39 -0.52 -4.66
C SER A 215 10.15 -0.91 -3.20
N VAL A 216 8.93 -0.77 -2.69
CA VAL A 216 8.60 -1.15 -1.30
C VAL A 216 8.57 -2.67 -1.12
N SER A 217 8.40 -3.45 -2.19
CA SER A 217 8.42 -4.93 -2.13
C SER A 217 9.77 -5.52 -1.74
N ILE A 218 10.84 -4.71 -1.76
CA ILE A 218 12.20 -5.10 -1.37
C ILE A 218 12.29 -5.45 0.12
N SER A 219 11.46 -4.84 0.97
CA SER A 219 11.44 -5.10 2.42
C SER A 219 10.04 -5.41 2.91
N ASN A 220 9.82 -6.66 3.35
CA ASN A 220 8.52 -7.08 3.90
C ASN A 220 8.10 -6.24 5.11
N THR A 221 9.04 -5.88 5.99
CA THR A 221 8.75 -5.07 7.20
C THR A 221 8.28 -3.67 6.82
N ILE A 222 9.00 -3.01 5.90
CA ILE A 222 8.62 -1.67 5.42
C ILE A 222 7.29 -1.74 4.67
N CYS A 223 7.10 -2.74 3.81
CA CYS A 223 5.87 -2.94 3.06
C CYS A 223 4.65 -3.11 3.96
N MET A 224 4.74 -3.99 4.96
CA MET A 224 3.66 -4.22 5.92
C MET A 224 3.40 -2.97 6.76
N SER A 225 4.44 -2.32 7.28
CA SER A 225 4.30 -1.07 8.05
C SER A 225 3.62 0.02 7.21
N PHE A 226 4.10 0.26 5.99
CA PHE A 226 3.57 1.27 5.08
C PHE A 226 2.11 1.00 4.72
N LEU A 227 1.78 -0.21 4.27
CA LEU A 227 0.42 -0.58 3.88
C LEU A 227 -0.55 -0.50 5.05
N ASN A 228 -0.15 -0.98 6.24
CA ASN A 228 -0.99 -0.93 7.44
C ASN A 228 -1.30 0.52 7.83
N LYS A 229 -0.30 1.40 7.80
CA LYS A 229 -0.46 2.81 8.16
C LYS A 229 -1.23 3.60 7.11
N VAL A 230 -0.98 3.39 5.82
CA VAL A 230 -1.74 4.02 4.71
C VAL A 230 -3.21 3.61 4.74
N ARG A 231 -3.50 2.33 5.06
CA ARG A 231 -4.88 1.86 5.30
C ARG A 231 -5.47 2.56 6.52
N GLY A 232 -4.75 2.55 7.64
CA GLY A 232 -5.13 3.20 8.89
C GLY A 232 -5.47 4.68 8.76
N ILE A 233 -4.78 5.41 7.89
CA ILE A 233 -5.00 6.86 7.67
C ILE A 233 -6.40 7.17 7.12
N LYS A 234 -6.91 6.37 6.19
CA LYS A 234 -8.25 6.56 5.62
C LYS A 234 -9.32 5.94 6.50
N THR A 235 -8.97 4.83 7.14
CA THR A 235 -9.76 4.17 8.17
C THR A 235 -9.36 4.74 9.53
N ASN A 236 -9.32 6.07 9.71
CA ASN A 236 -9.07 6.65 11.04
C ASN A 236 -10.17 6.25 12.05
N ASP A 237 -11.27 5.67 11.57
CA ASP A 237 -11.97 4.61 12.29
C ASP A 237 -11.34 3.29 11.86
N ILE A 238 -10.42 2.73 12.65
CA ILE A 238 -10.13 1.30 12.52
C ILE A 238 -11.51 0.67 12.61
N TYR A 239 -12.06 0.13 11.52
CA TYR A 239 -13.31 -0.62 11.57
C TYR A 239 -13.01 -1.98 12.20
N ALA A 240 -12.46 -1.90 13.42
CA ALA A 240 -12.43 -2.94 14.39
C ALA A 240 -13.68 -2.70 15.21
N PHE A 241 -14.48 -3.75 15.35
CA PHE A 241 -15.56 -3.75 16.30
C PHE A 241 -15.01 -3.39 17.67
N THR A 242 -15.58 -2.36 18.27
CA THR A 242 -15.35 -2.11 19.69
C THR A 242 -15.87 -3.29 20.49
N LYS A 243 -15.46 -3.41 21.76
CA LYS A 243 -16.02 -4.42 22.67
C LYS A 243 -17.55 -4.35 22.71
N LYS A 244 -18.12 -3.15 22.59
CA LYS A 244 -19.57 -2.93 22.54
C LYS A 244 -20.17 -3.48 21.24
N ASP A 245 -19.51 -3.26 20.11
CA ASP A 245 -19.99 -3.75 18.80
C ASP A 245 -19.95 -5.28 18.74
N VAL A 246 -18.88 -5.91 19.26
CA VAL A 246 -18.80 -7.38 19.35
C VAL A 246 -19.91 -7.94 20.26
N LYS A 247 -20.18 -7.29 21.40
CA LYS A 247 -21.30 -7.70 22.26
C LYS A 247 -22.65 -7.54 21.56
N CYS A 248 -22.86 -6.43 20.87
CA CYS A 248 -24.09 -6.18 20.12
C CYS A 248 -24.29 -7.20 18.99
N LEU A 249 -23.21 -7.58 18.30
CA LEU A 249 -23.23 -8.62 17.28
C LEU A 249 -23.67 -9.99 17.83
N PHE A 250 -23.09 -10.42 18.95
CA PHE A 250 -23.48 -11.68 19.59
C PHE A 250 -24.88 -11.61 20.24
N GLN A 251 -25.32 -10.43 20.66
CA GLN A 251 -26.68 -10.21 21.10
C GLN A 251 -27.68 -10.39 19.94
N GLN A 252 -27.41 -9.80 18.76
CA GLN A 252 -28.21 -10.02 17.55
C GLN A 252 -28.26 -11.52 17.20
N PHE A 253 -27.12 -12.21 17.28
CA PHE A 253 -27.07 -13.66 17.07
C PHE A 253 -27.98 -14.44 18.05
N HIS A 254 -28.02 -14.06 19.34
CA HIS A 254 -28.91 -14.67 20.33
C HIS A 254 -30.39 -14.35 20.05
N GLU A 255 -30.70 -13.13 19.64
CA GLU A 255 -32.06 -12.69 19.30
C GLU A 255 -32.60 -13.45 18.08
N ASP A 256 -31.78 -13.57 17.03
CA ASP A 256 -32.12 -14.28 15.79
C ASP A 256 -32.33 -15.80 15.99
N HIS A 257 -31.74 -16.36 17.04
CA HIS A 257 -31.85 -17.79 17.39
C HIS A 257 -32.58 -18.02 18.74
N SER A 258 -33.44 -17.09 19.12
CA SER A 258 -34.18 -17.13 20.39
C SER A 258 -35.18 -18.28 20.46
N ASP A 259 -35.70 -18.74 19.32
CA ASP A 259 -36.59 -19.90 19.18
C ASP A 259 -35.91 -21.23 19.55
N ILE A 260 -34.62 -21.36 19.21
CA ILE A 260 -33.79 -22.53 19.55
C ILE A 260 -33.08 -22.32 20.90
N GLY A 261 -32.96 -21.07 21.36
CA GLY A 261 -32.33 -20.72 22.63
C GLY A 261 -30.80 -20.73 22.58
N TYR A 262 -30.20 -20.36 21.44
CA TYR A 262 -28.75 -20.30 21.32
C TYR A 262 -28.15 -19.19 22.17
N HIS A 263 -27.11 -19.56 22.94
CA HIS A 263 -26.46 -18.61 23.84
C HIS A 263 -24.95 -18.86 23.97
N VAL A 264 -24.17 -17.78 23.91
CA VAL A 264 -22.71 -17.75 24.07
C VAL A 264 -22.38 -16.99 25.35
N ALA A 265 -21.58 -17.58 26.23
CA ALA A 265 -21.18 -16.94 27.48
C ALA A 265 -20.44 -15.60 27.25
N ASP A 266 -20.79 -14.56 28.01
CA ASP A 266 -20.18 -13.22 27.92
C ASP A 266 -18.64 -13.23 27.98
N ARG A 267 -18.08 -14.11 28.81
CA ARG A 267 -16.63 -14.26 28.97
C ARG A 267 -15.95 -14.82 27.70
N ALA A 268 -16.67 -15.64 26.93
CA ALA A 268 -16.19 -16.10 25.62
C ALA A 268 -16.19 -14.94 24.62
N ILE A 269 -17.26 -14.14 24.58
CA ILE A 269 -17.37 -12.93 23.75
C ILE A 269 -16.23 -11.94 24.08
N GLU A 270 -15.91 -11.77 25.36
CA GLU A 270 -14.80 -10.91 25.80
C GLU A 270 -13.43 -11.41 25.35
N ILE A 271 -13.18 -12.72 25.43
CA ILE A 271 -11.93 -13.32 24.94
C ILE A 271 -11.84 -13.24 23.41
N ILE A 272 -12.95 -13.42 22.69
CA ILE A 272 -12.99 -13.26 21.23
C ILE A 272 -12.58 -11.83 20.85
N TYR A 273 -13.15 -10.82 21.52
CA TYR A 273 -12.73 -9.42 21.30
C TYR A 273 -11.24 -9.23 21.61
N ARG A 274 -10.76 -9.73 22.76
CA ARG A 274 -9.36 -9.57 23.19
C ARG A 274 -8.37 -10.22 22.21
N ASN A 275 -8.66 -11.42 21.72
CA ASN A 275 -7.78 -12.17 20.84
C ASN A 275 -7.83 -11.68 19.38
N SER A 276 -8.98 -11.15 18.94
CA SER A 276 -9.12 -10.58 17.60
C SER A 276 -8.71 -9.11 17.51
N ASN A 277 -8.53 -8.45 18.67
CA ASN A 277 -8.39 -7.00 18.78
C ASN A 277 -9.48 -6.24 18.01
N GLY A 278 -10.71 -6.79 17.99
CA GLY A 278 -11.85 -6.22 17.28
C GLY A 278 -11.86 -6.40 15.76
N HIS A 279 -10.89 -7.11 15.16
CA HIS A 279 -10.87 -7.31 13.71
C HIS A 279 -12.14 -8.04 13.21
N SER A 280 -12.99 -7.34 12.44
CA SER A 280 -14.33 -7.81 12.04
C SER A 280 -14.31 -9.19 11.38
N GLY A 281 -13.35 -9.46 10.49
CA GLY A 281 -13.20 -10.77 9.86
C GLY A 281 -12.91 -11.92 10.83
N LEU A 282 -12.13 -11.66 11.90
CA LEU A 282 -11.75 -12.69 12.89
C LEU A 282 -12.88 -12.90 13.91
N VAL A 283 -13.56 -11.83 14.28
CA VAL A 283 -14.77 -11.90 15.12
C VAL A 283 -15.85 -12.72 14.42
N ASN A 284 -16.13 -12.43 13.14
CA ASN A 284 -17.12 -13.18 12.36
C ASN A 284 -16.71 -14.64 12.13
N LEU A 285 -15.41 -14.92 11.99
CA LEU A 285 -14.89 -16.28 11.92
C LEU A 285 -15.18 -17.07 13.20
N CYS A 286 -14.92 -16.46 14.36
CA CYS A 286 -15.25 -17.06 15.66
C CYS A 286 -16.77 -17.27 15.80
N GLY A 287 -17.59 -16.27 15.42
CA GLY A 287 -19.05 -16.37 15.45
C GLY A 287 -19.57 -17.55 14.62
N ARG A 288 -19.07 -17.72 13.40
CA ARG A 288 -19.45 -18.85 12.54
C ARG A 288 -18.99 -20.21 13.07
N ALA A 289 -17.79 -20.29 13.65
CA ALA A 289 -17.30 -21.52 14.27
C ALA A 289 -18.18 -21.93 15.48
N ILE A 290 -18.59 -20.95 16.29
CA ILE A 290 -19.51 -21.15 17.41
C ILE A 290 -20.88 -21.60 16.92
N GLU A 291 -21.41 -20.98 15.87
CA GLU A 291 -22.69 -21.36 15.27
C GLU A 291 -22.66 -22.82 14.76
N ASN A 292 -21.60 -23.21 14.04
CA ASN A 292 -21.41 -24.59 13.58
C ASN A 292 -21.37 -25.57 14.75
N TRP A 293 -20.64 -25.22 15.81
CA TRP A 293 -20.56 -26.03 17.02
C TRP A 293 -21.93 -26.20 17.68
N LEU A 294 -22.66 -25.11 17.90
CA LEU A 294 -23.99 -25.12 18.49
C LEU A 294 -24.96 -25.96 17.65
N ARG A 295 -24.96 -25.79 16.32
CA ARG A 295 -25.78 -26.60 15.40
C ARG A 295 -25.47 -28.09 15.50
N LYS A 296 -24.19 -28.46 15.60
CA LYS A 296 -23.76 -29.86 15.73
C LYS A 296 -24.20 -30.48 17.06
N TRP A 297 -23.99 -29.77 18.17
CA TRP A 297 -24.33 -30.27 19.50
C TRP A 297 -25.83 -30.24 19.78
N TYR A 298 -26.57 -29.27 19.24
CA TYR A 298 -28.02 -29.26 19.30
C TYR A 298 -28.62 -30.50 18.63
N ARG A 299 -28.15 -30.86 17.44
CA ARG A 299 -28.60 -32.08 16.73
C ARG A 299 -28.27 -33.37 17.49
N ASN A 300 -27.13 -33.41 18.17
CA ASN A 300 -26.65 -34.63 18.82
C ASN A 300 -27.24 -34.85 20.22
N CYS A 301 -27.45 -33.78 21.00
CA CYS A 301 -27.89 -33.90 22.39
C CYS A 301 -28.78 -32.75 22.88
N GLY A 302 -29.34 -31.94 21.97
CA GLY A 302 -30.26 -30.85 22.32
C GLY A 302 -29.59 -29.67 23.03
N LYS A 303 -28.26 -29.60 23.06
CA LYS A 303 -27.54 -28.52 23.73
C LYS A 303 -27.58 -27.23 22.91
N THR A 304 -27.97 -26.15 23.57
CA THR A 304 -28.19 -24.83 22.94
C THR A 304 -27.22 -23.76 23.43
N ASN A 305 -26.44 -24.02 24.47
CA ASN A 305 -25.51 -23.05 25.05
C ASN A 305 -24.04 -23.44 24.88
N MET A 306 -23.20 -22.44 24.67
CA MET A 306 -21.74 -22.56 24.74
C MET A 306 -21.24 -21.83 25.98
N THR A 307 -20.68 -22.60 26.91
CA THR A 307 -20.01 -22.07 28.10
C THR A 307 -18.60 -21.56 27.76
N PHE A 308 -18.04 -20.77 28.67
CA PHE A 308 -16.67 -20.26 28.50
C PHE A 308 -15.61 -21.38 28.42
N ALA A 309 -15.74 -22.42 29.23
CA ALA A 309 -14.80 -23.55 29.23
C ALA A 309 -14.86 -24.33 27.91
N GLU A 310 -16.06 -24.52 27.36
CA GLU A 310 -16.26 -25.17 26.06
C GLU A 310 -15.69 -24.34 24.92
N TRP A 311 -15.85 -23.01 24.95
CA TRP A 311 -15.19 -22.11 23.99
C TRP A 311 -13.66 -22.23 24.07
N LEU A 312 -13.08 -22.16 25.28
CA LEU A 312 -11.63 -22.29 25.45
C LEU A 312 -11.12 -23.61 24.88
N PHE A 313 -11.75 -24.72 25.23
CA PHE A 313 -11.37 -26.05 24.74
C PHE A 313 -11.52 -26.16 23.22
N TYR A 314 -12.64 -25.70 22.67
CA TYR A 314 -12.89 -25.72 21.23
C TYR A 314 -11.90 -24.83 20.46
N SER A 315 -11.61 -23.63 20.98
CA SER A 315 -10.68 -22.69 20.37
C SER A 315 -9.24 -23.22 20.33
N ALA A 316 -8.81 -23.93 21.37
CA ALA A 316 -7.47 -24.50 21.46
C ALA A 316 -7.27 -25.70 20.52
N ILE A 317 -8.29 -26.55 20.36
CA ILE A 317 -8.13 -27.86 19.72
C ILE A 317 -8.74 -27.91 18.32
N ASN A 318 -9.93 -27.33 18.14
CA ASN A 318 -10.73 -27.54 16.94
C ASN A 318 -10.73 -26.34 15.99
N LEU A 319 -10.63 -25.12 16.53
CA LEU A 319 -10.62 -23.91 15.71
C LEU A 319 -9.42 -23.88 14.75
N GLN A 320 -8.28 -24.46 15.15
CA GLN A 320 -7.10 -24.63 14.28
C GLN A 320 -7.38 -25.47 13.04
N ASN A 321 -8.30 -26.43 13.12
CA ASN A 321 -8.68 -27.32 12.03
C ASN A 321 -9.83 -26.75 11.19
N GLU A 322 -10.68 -25.91 11.78
CA GLU A 322 -11.75 -25.23 11.04
C GLU A 322 -11.25 -24.00 10.26
N ILE A 323 -10.31 -23.22 10.80
CA ILE A 323 -9.78 -22.02 10.13
C ILE A 323 -9.21 -22.28 8.71
N PRO A 324 -8.47 -23.37 8.45
CA PRO A 324 -8.02 -23.72 7.10
C PRO A 324 -9.13 -24.12 6.14
N THR A 325 -10.34 -24.47 6.60
CA THR A 325 -11.46 -24.78 5.70
C THR A 325 -12.06 -23.52 5.05
N TYR A 326 -11.70 -22.34 5.55
CA TYR A 326 -12.11 -21.07 4.96
C TYR A 326 -11.17 -20.69 3.82
N THR A 327 -11.69 -20.58 2.60
CA THR A 327 -10.91 -20.38 1.36
C THR A 327 -9.89 -19.25 1.47
N THR A 328 -10.27 -18.13 2.11
CA THR A 328 -9.35 -16.98 2.31
C THR A 328 -8.21 -17.30 3.28
N PHE A 329 -8.47 -18.08 4.34
CA PHE A 329 -7.44 -18.53 5.27
C PHE A 329 -6.62 -19.66 4.69
N ASP A 330 -7.20 -20.58 3.92
CA ASP A 330 -6.49 -21.62 3.18
C ASP A 330 -5.49 -21.01 2.19
N GLU A 331 -5.92 -20.03 1.39
CA GLU A 331 -5.04 -19.28 0.49
C GLU A 331 -3.95 -18.52 1.26
N MET A 332 -4.30 -17.92 2.40
CA MET A 332 -3.33 -17.25 3.27
C MET A 332 -2.31 -18.25 3.82
N LEU A 333 -2.75 -19.40 4.34
CA LEU A 333 -1.93 -20.47 4.89
C LEU A 333 -1.04 -21.10 3.83
N LYS A 334 -1.55 -21.35 2.62
CA LYS A 334 -0.76 -21.83 1.46
C LYS A 334 0.35 -20.84 1.08
N ASN A 335 0.09 -19.55 1.21
CA ASN A 335 1.09 -18.51 0.99
C ASN A 335 2.08 -18.38 2.18
N LEU A 336 1.62 -18.65 3.40
CA LEU A 336 2.41 -18.59 4.63
C LEU A 336 3.26 -19.84 4.89
N HIS A 337 2.86 -21.03 4.43
CA HIS A 337 3.67 -22.25 4.50
C HIS A 337 5.00 -22.10 3.73
N LYS A 338 5.10 -21.12 2.83
CA LYS A 338 6.36 -20.72 2.19
C LYS A 338 7.28 -19.91 3.12
N LYS A 339 6.85 -19.59 4.35
CA LYS A 339 7.54 -18.76 5.36
C LYS A 339 7.26 -19.25 6.79
N GLU A 340 8.03 -20.24 7.28
CA GLU A 340 7.87 -20.87 8.61
C GLU A 340 7.60 -19.91 9.79
N GLY A 341 8.29 -18.76 9.85
CA GLY A 341 8.13 -17.80 10.95
C GLY A 341 6.73 -17.18 11.07
N ALA A 342 5.99 -17.08 9.98
CA ALA A 342 4.67 -16.46 9.97
C ALA A 342 3.56 -17.43 10.44
N MET A 343 3.78 -18.74 10.27
CA MET A 343 2.92 -19.79 10.82
C MET A 343 3.01 -19.86 12.36
N ASN A 344 4.22 -19.70 12.91
CA ASN A 344 4.41 -19.61 14.37
C ASN A 344 3.72 -18.37 14.94
N LEU A 345 3.79 -17.23 14.25
CA LEU A 345 3.15 -16.00 14.70
C LEU A 345 1.61 -16.13 14.76
N LEU A 346 0.99 -16.75 13.76
CA LEU A 346 -0.45 -17.08 13.79
C LEU A 346 -0.78 -18.05 14.93
N ARG A 347 0.01 -19.10 15.14
CA ARG A 347 -0.27 -20.10 16.19
C ARG A 347 -0.12 -19.53 17.60
N THR A 348 0.91 -18.72 17.85
CA THR A 348 1.21 -18.13 19.15
C THR A 348 0.27 -16.97 19.50
N TYR A 349 0.01 -16.06 18.55
CA TYR A 349 -0.80 -14.87 18.84
C TYR A 349 -2.30 -15.03 18.57
N PHE A 350 -2.68 -15.88 17.61
CA PHE A 350 -4.08 -16.01 17.19
C PHE A 350 -4.76 -17.30 17.71
N LEU A 351 -4.04 -18.43 17.76
CA LEU A 351 -4.61 -19.75 18.11
C LEU A 351 -4.32 -20.20 19.55
N GLY A 352 -3.53 -19.44 20.31
CA GLY A 352 -3.25 -19.71 21.73
C GLY A 352 -2.46 -21.00 22.01
N SER A 353 -1.72 -21.53 21.02
CA SER A 353 -0.86 -22.71 21.25
C SER A 353 0.40 -22.29 22.01
N LEU A 354 0.63 -22.88 23.18
CA LEU A 354 1.79 -22.62 24.04
C LEU A 354 3.01 -23.52 23.74
N ASP A 355 2.86 -24.58 22.96
CA ASP A 355 3.95 -25.51 22.66
C ASP A 355 4.43 -25.42 21.21
N SER A 356 5.75 -25.60 21.04
CA SER A 356 6.42 -25.73 19.74
C SER A 356 6.12 -27.10 19.14
N VAL A 357 5.27 -27.15 18.11
CA VAL A 357 5.01 -28.38 17.35
C VAL A 357 6.02 -28.49 16.21
N VAL A 358 6.86 -29.52 16.25
CA VAL A 358 7.74 -29.90 15.13
C VAL A 358 6.88 -30.51 14.03
N ILE A 359 6.95 -29.97 12.82
CA ILE A 359 6.23 -30.50 11.66
C ILE A 359 7.06 -31.65 11.10
N THR A 360 6.63 -32.89 11.30
CA THR A 360 7.10 -34.03 10.50
C THR A 360 6.21 -34.18 9.28
N ASN A 361 6.82 -34.33 8.10
CA ASN A 361 6.11 -34.66 6.88
C ASN A 361 5.59 -36.10 6.99
N ASP A 362 4.31 -36.28 7.34
CA ASP A 362 3.66 -37.60 7.26
C ASP A 362 3.14 -37.87 5.83
N HIS A 363 4.00 -37.64 4.83
CA HIS A 363 3.81 -38.09 3.46
C HIS A 363 5.16 -38.55 2.89
N GLU A 364 5.55 -39.78 3.24
CA GLU A 364 6.24 -40.71 2.34
C GLU A 364 5.30 -41.88 2.01
#